data_AF-A0ABD4LFM0-F1
#
_entry.id   AF-A0ABD4LFM0-F1
#
_cell.length_a   1.000
_cell.length_b   1.000
_cell.length_c   1.000
_cell.angle_alpha   90.00
_cell.angle_beta   90.00
_cell.angle_gamma   90.00
#
_symmetry.space_group_name_H-M   'P 1'
#
loop_
_entity.id
_entity.type
_entity.pdbx_description
1 polymer ?
#
loop_
_entity_poly.entity_id
_entity_poly.type
_entity_poly.pdbx_seq_one_letter_code
_entity_poly.pdbx_strand_id
1 'polypeptide(L)'
;MIIYTVQTEEAWKQFKKLGYLEGNKEAIDPEFIYSYDWMVREAKKRLLHYDGNYPIWVWEESDYPNRNGKAWGSENLKMVILTLDVPKEWVLWSYFDYWCCAMADGSFYKNQTDQPTIEKWFTYMDKEYGIIFDFDYLLSHPDWCLGKEDSLKKQGVIGRIPLSHVKKVQRFRAKEGKNFIGSRSDNWENRRENRIKNMNRKLRKRNEKRKRVQERLIRN
;
A
#
# COMPACT_ATOMS: atom_id res chain seq x y z
N MET A 1 1.03 22.45 2.04
CA MET A 1 0.43 21.69 3.16
C MET A 1 1.53 20.89 3.82
N ILE A 2 1.51 20.78 5.15
CA ILE A 2 2.53 20.05 5.88
C ILE A 2 2.18 18.56 5.91
N ILE A 3 3.12 17.74 5.47
CA ILE A 3 3.06 16.27 5.54
C ILE A 3 4.42 15.71 5.96
N TYR A 4 4.43 14.44 6.32
CA TYR A 4 5.63 13.72 6.74
C TYR A 4 5.88 12.50 5.88
N THR A 5 7.14 12.16 5.64
CA THR A 5 7.54 10.85 5.10
C THR A 5 8.72 10.30 5.88
N VAL A 6 8.79 8.97 5.99
CA VAL A 6 9.89 8.26 6.66
C VAL A 6 10.74 7.58 5.59
N GLN A 7 12.04 7.84 5.60
CA GLN A 7 13.00 7.33 4.62
C GLN A 7 14.26 6.81 5.32
N THR A 8 15.04 5.98 4.62
CA THR A 8 16.39 5.62 5.10
C THR A 8 17.33 6.82 4.98
N GLU A 9 18.39 6.87 5.80
CA GLU A 9 19.43 7.91 5.65
C GLU A 9 20.15 7.77 4.29
N GLU A 10 20.22 6.56 3.74
CA GLU A 10 20.74 6.29 2.39
C GLU A 10 19.89 6.95 1.30
N ALA A 11 18.57 6.78 1.36
CA ALA A 11 17.64 7.45 0.45
C ALA A 11 17.74 8.97 0.59
N TRP A 12 17.89 9.49 1.80
CA TRP A 12 18.10 10.93 2.03
C TRP A 12 19.39 11.47 1.40
N LYS A 13 20.50 10.71 1.47
CA LYS A 13 21.74 11.10 0.81
C LYS A 13 21.60 11.13 -0.71
N GLN A 14 20.90 10.15 -1.29
CA GLN A 14 20.60 10.14 -2.72
C GLN A 14 19.70 11.30 -3.11
N PHE A 15 18.65 11.57 -2.34
CA PHE A 15 17.75 12.70 -2.53
C PHE A 15 18.55 14.01 -2.60
N LYS A 16 19.40 14.31 -1.61
CA LYS A 16 20.23 15.53 -1.64
C LYS A 16 21.14 15.63 -2.87
N LYS A 17 21.65 14.51 -3.37
CA LYS A 17 22.52 14.47 -4.56
C LYS A 17 21.73 14.74 -5.84
N LEU A 18 20.53 14.17 -5.95
CA LEU A 18 19.69 14.27 -7.15
C LEU A 18 18.83 15.54 -7.20
N GLY A 19 18.56 16.15 -6.05
CA GLY A 19 17.65 17.29 -5.93
C GLY A 19 16.16 16.90 -5.88
N TYR A 20 15.84 15.61 -5.92
CA TYR A 20 14.48 15.08 -5.78
C TYR A 20 14.49 13.67 -5.13
N LEU A 21 13.39 13.31 -4.49
CA LEU A 21 13.09 11.95 -4.02
C LEU A 21 12.06 11.34 -4.95
N GLU A 22 12.26 10.07 -5.29
CA GLU A 22 11.35 9.30 -6.12
C GLU A 22 11.18 7.90 -5.53
N GLY A 23 9.99 7.32 -5.67
CA GLY A 23 9.74 5.95 -5.22
C GLY A 23 10.52 4.96 -6.07
N ASN A 24 11.17 4.01 -5.39
CA ASN A 24 11.99 2.97 -6.00
C ASN A 24 11.18 1.67 -6.06
N LYS A 25 10.96 1.13 -7.26
CA LYS A 25 10.19 -0.11 -7.48
C LYS A 25 10.88 -1.31 -6.83
N GLU A 26 12.20 -1.37 -6.93
CA GLU A 26 13.04 -2.45 -6.41
C GLU A 26 13.06 -2.50 -4.87
N ALA A 27 12.65 -1.40 -4.20
CA ALA A 27 12.48 -1.36 -2.75
C ALA A 27 11.14 -1.94 -2.26
N ILE A 28 10.22 -2.27 -3.16
CA ILE A 28 8.92 -2.84 -2.83
C ILE A 28 9.06 -4.36 -2.69
N ASP A 29 8.50 -4.96 -1.63
CA ASP A 29 8.43 -6.43 -1.53
C ASP A 29 7.71 -6.97 -2.78
N PRO A 30 8.34 -7.87 -3.56
CA PRO A 30 7.74 -8.40 -4.78
C PRO A 30 6.34 -8.99 -4.59
N GLU A 31 5.99 -9.44 -3.38
CA GLU A 31 4.65 -9.95 -3.06
C GLU A 31 3.55 -8.88 -3.16
N PHE A 32 3.88 -7.60 -3.04
CA PHE A 32 2.90 -6.51 -3.05
C PHE A 32 2.89 -5.71 -4.36
N ILE A 33 3.72 -6.08 -5.34
CA ILE A 33 3.95 -5.23 -6.50
C ILE A 33 2.67 -4.89 -7.28
N TYR A 34 1.75 -5.84 -7.44
CA TYR A 34 0.49 -5.59 -8.16
C TYR A 34 -0.47 -4.65 -7.43
N SER A 35 -0.42 -4.60 -6.10
CA SER A 35 -1.18 -3.63 -5.31
C SER A 35 -0.57 -2.24 -5.47
N TYR A 36 0.76 -2.15 -5.49
CA TYR A 36 1.47 -0.89 -5.76
C TYR A 36 1.22 -0.39 -7.18
N ASP A 37 1.23 -1.28 -8.18
CA ASP A 37 0.90 -0.93 -9.57
C ASP A 37 -0.53 -0.39 -9.68
N TRP A 38 -1.48 -0.99 -8.94
CA TRP A 38 -2.84 -0.46 -8.84
C TRP A 38 -2.87 0.94 -8.19
N MET A 39 -2.11 1.15 -7.10
CA MET A 39 -2.01 2.46 -6.45
C MET A 39 -1.40 3.52 -7.37
N VAL A 40 -0.35 3.19 -8.14
CA VAL A 40 0.22 4.06 -9.19
C VAL A 40 -0.83 4.42 -10.23
N ARG A 41 -1.65 3.45 -10.64
CA ARG A 41 -2.74 3.67 -11.59
C ARG A 41 -3.80 4.61 -11.03
N GLU A 42 -4.22 4.43 -9.78
CA GLU A 42 -5.18 5.32 -9.12
C GLU A 42 -4.63 6.74 -8.93
N ALA A 43 -3.36 6.87 -8.54
CA ALA A 43 -2.67 8.15 -8.46
C ALA A 43 -2.65 8.85 -9.82
N LYS A 44 -2.31 8.14 -10.91
CA LYS A 44 -2.28 8.69 -12.27
C LYS A 44 -3.67 9.14 -12.75
N LYS A 45 -4.74 8.46 -12.34
CA LYS A 45 -6.12 8.86 -12.69
C LYS A 45 -6.60 10.09 -11.92
N ARG A 46 -6.23 10.21 -10.65
CA ARG A 46 -6.82 11.17 -9.70
C ARG A 46 -5.98 12.42 -9.49
N LEU A 47 -4.67 12.35 -9.73
CA LEU A 47 -3.74 13.46 -9.54
C LEU A 47 -3.30 14.03 -10.90
N LEU A 48 -3.51 15.33 -11.10
CA LEU A 48 -3.26 16.00 -12.38
C LEU A 48 -1.78 15.98 -12.81
N HIS A 49 -0.85 16.02 -11.83
CA HIS A 49 0.59 16.18 -12.06
C HIS A 49 1.40 14.93 -11.66
N TYR A 50 0.79 13.75 -11.74
CA TYR A 50 1.46 12.51 -11.35
C TYR A 50 2.08 11.80 -12.56
N ASP A 51 3.41 11.76 -12.61
CA ASP A 51 4.17 11.23 -13.75
C ASP A 51 4.21 9.69 -13.82
N GLY A 52 3.56 8.98 -12.89
CA GLY A 52 3.55 7.51 -12.86
C GLY A 52 4.74 6.87 -12.13
N ASN A 53 5.52 7.65 -11.39
CA ASN A 53 6.55 7.15 -10.49
C ASN A 53 5.94 6.22 -9.43
N TYR A 54 6.75 5.39 -8.77
CA TYR A 54 6.24 4.60 -7.64
C TYR A 54 5.95 5.49 -6.43
N PRO A 55 4.93 5.14 -5.62
CA PRO A 55 4.44 6.00 -4.57
C PRO A 55 5.45 6.11 -3.42
N ILE A 56 5.60 7.32 -2.90
CA ILE A 56 6.20 7.59 -1.61
C ILE A 56 5.07 7.73 -0.58
N TRP A 57 5.13 6.95 0.49
CA TRP A 57 4.14 7.03 1.57
C TRP A 57 4.34 8.30 2.40
N VAL A 58 3.22 8.97 2.68
CA VAL A 58 3.16 10.19 3.48
C VAL A 58 2.05 10.13 4.52
N TRP A 59 2.25 10.86 5.62
CA TRP A 59 1.30 11.02 6.71
C TRP A 59 0.93 12.48 6.88
N GLU A 60 -0.32 12.73 7.28
CA GLU A 60 -0.83 14.07 7.57
C GLU A 60 -0.32 14.62 8.91
N GLU A 61 -0.56 15.90 9.17
CA GLU A 61 -0.06 16.60 10.35
C GLU A 61 -0.53 15.96 11.67
N SER A 62 -1.79 15.51 11.70
CA SER A 62 -2.44 14.81 12.83
C SER A 62 -1.86 13.43 13.12
N ASP A 63 -1.15 12.81 12.18
CA ASP A 63 -0.58 11.45 12.32
C ASP A 63 0.95 11.47 12.14
N TYR A 64 1.63 12.34 12.90
CA TYR A 64 3.09 12.44 12.87
C TYR A 64 3.75 11.06 13.12
N PRO A 65 4.69 10.61 12.25
CA PRO A 65 5.31 9.30 12.38
C PRO A 65 6.00 9.10 13.74
N ASN A 66 5.51 8.12 14.50
CA ASN A 66 6.11 7.77 15.79
C ASN A 66 7.48 7.12 15.57
N ARG A 67 8.57 7.84 15.89
CA ARG A 67 9.96 7.35 15.78
C ARG A 67 10.27 6.07 16.58
N ASN A 68 9.47 5.80 17.61
CA ASN A 68 9.57 4.58 18.43
C ASN A 68 8.66 3.46 17.92
N GLY A 69 7.90 3.73 16.85
CA GLY A 69 7.09 2.76 16.13
C GLY A 69 7.93 1.59 15.63
N LYS A 70 7.28 0.43 15.59
CA LYS A 70 7.85 -0.80 15.03
C LYS A 70 7.51 -0.82 13.54
N ALA A 71 8.38 -1.39 12.70
CA ALA A 71 8.24 -1.51 11.24
C ALA A 71 8.79 -0.36 10.36
N TRP A 72 9.62 0.55 10.88
CA TRP A 72 10.34 1.50 10.03
C TRP A 72 11.51 0.88 9.26
N GLY A 73 12.09 -0.19 9.78
CA GLY A 73 13.26 -0.85 9.21
C GLY A 73 13.86 -1.86 10.19
N SER A 74 15.00 -2.45 9.84
CA SER A 74 15.77 -3.30 10.74
C SER A 74 16.24 -2.52 11.98
N GLU A 75 16.48 -3.23 13.07
CA GLU A 75 16.94 -2.60 14.31
C GLU A 75 18.20 -1.76 14.07
N ASN A 76 18.25 -0.56 14.67
CA ASN A 76 19.36 0.38 14.59
C ASN A 76 19.64 0.97 13.20
N LEU A 77 18.84 0.63 12.18
CA LEU A 77 18.91 1.27 10.86
C LEU A 77 18.72 2.78 11.00
N LYS A 78 19.54 3.55 10.28
CA LYS A 78 19.48 5.01 10.29
C LYS A 78 18.35 5.48 9.40
N MET A 79 17.41 6.19 10.01
CA MET A 79 16.19 6.67 9.36
C MET A 79 16.08 8.18 9.50
N VAL A 80 15.32 8.80 8.59
CA VAL A 80 14.92 10.19 8.65
C VAL A 80 13.40 10.32 8.56
N ILE A 81 12.85 11.27 9.30
CA ILE A 81 11.53 11.83 9.07
C ILE A 81 11.75 13.16 8.36
N LEU A 82 11.16 13.31 7.18
CA LEU A 82 11.15 14.55 6.42
C LEU A 82 9.82 15.26 6.68
N THR A 83 9.89 16.52 7.11
CA THR A 83 8.74 17.43 7.05
C THR A 83 8.75 18.12 5.70
N LEU A 84 7.67 17.98 4.97
CA LEU A 84 7.50 18.51 3.63
C LEU A 84 6.39 19.56 3.63
N ASP A 85 6.54 20.58 2.79
CA ASP A 85 5.47 21.51 2.47
C ASP A 85 5.17 21.43 0.97
N VAL A 86 4.11 20.73 0.62
CA VAL A 86 3.75 20.39 -0.78
C VAL A 86 2.35 20.89 -1.13
N PRO A 87 2.03 21.07 -2.43
CA PRO A 87 0.65 21.32 -2.86
C PRO A 87 -0.28 20.18 -2.43
N LYS A 88 -1.54 20.50 -2.08
CA LYS A 88 -2.51 19.52 -1.57
C LYS A 88 -2.83 18.47 -2.64
N GLU A 89 -2.92 18.94 -3.88
CA GLU A 89 -3.23 18.21 -5.10
C GLU A 89 -2.13 17.23 -5.54
N TRP A 90 -0.98 17.17 -4.84
CA TRP A 90 0.08 16.20 -5.13
C TRP A 90 -0.08 14.88 -4.36
N VAL A 91 -0.97 14.85 -3.36
CA VAL A 91 -1.13 13.67 -2.51
C VAL A 91 -2.48 13.01 -2.76
N LEU A 92 -2.43 11.72 -3.08
CA LEU A 92 -3.61 10.87 -3.07
C LEU A 92 -3.77 10.26 -1.68
N TRP A 93 -4.74 10.75 -0.93
CA TRP A 93 -5.10 10.21 0.38
C TRP A 93 -5.94 8.96 0.25
N SER A 94 -5.69 7.98 1.11
CA SER A 94 -6.43 6.72 1.20
C SER A 94 -6.67 6.33 2.66
N TYR A 95 -7.72 5.54 2.90
CA TYR A 95 -8.00 4.95 4.20
C TYR A 95 -6.96 3.88 4.56
N PHE A 96 -6.25 4.10 5.67
CA PHE A 96 -5.09 3.29 6.08
C PHE A 96 -5.45 1.83 6.34
N ASP A 97 -6.51 1.57 7.12
CA ASP A 97 -6.80 0.22 7.62
C ASP A 97 -7.17 -0.76 6.49
N TYR A 98 -7.74 -0.26 5.38
CA TYR A 98 -8.19 -1.12 4.30
C TYR A 98 -7.12 -1.39 3.23
N TRP A 99 -6.02 -0.63 3.23
CA TRP A 99 -4.89 -0.87 2.33
C TRP A 99 -4.25 -2.25 2.53
N CYS A 100 -4.19 -2.75 3.77
CA CYS A 100 -3.64 -4.07 4.05
C CYS A 100 -4.41 -5.20 3.34
N CYS A 101 -5.72 -5.04 3.14
CA CYS A 101 -6.56 -5.97 2.39
C CYS A 101 -6.20 -5.96 0.90
N ALA A 102 -6.05 -4.76 0.31
CA ALA A 102 -5.59 -4.59 -1.07
C ALA A 102 -4.20 -5.21 -1.30
N MET A 103 -3.29 -5.10 -0.33
CA MET A 103 -1.98 -5.76 -0.38
C MET A 103 -2.09 -7.29 -0.34
N ALA A 104 -2.95 -7.83 0.53
CA ALA A 104 -3.15 -9.27 0.64
C ALA A 104 -3.69 -9.88 -0.66
N ASP A 105 -4.66 -9.21 -1.29
CA ASP A 105 -5.24 -9.66 -2.55
C ASP A 105 -4.25 -9.54 -3.72
N GLY A 106 -3.39 -8.51 -3.75
CA GLY A 106 -2.33 -8.42 -4.76
C GLY A 106 -1.28 -9.52 -4.62
N SER A 107 -0.94 -9.91 -3.38
CA SER A 107 -0.11 -11.08 -3.13
C SER A 107 -0.80 -12.37 -3.58
N PHE A 108 -2.11 -12.50 -3.39
CA PHE A 108 -2.85 -13.63 -3.90
C PHE A 108 -2.85 -13.67 -5.43
N TYR A 109 -3.14 -12.54 -6.09
CA TYR A 109 -3.06 -12.41 -7.54
C TYR A 109 -1.71 -12.88 -8.08
N LYS A 110 -0.59 -12.37 -7.54
CA LYS A 110 0.77 -12.78 -7.94
C LYS A 110 1.02 -14.29 -7.91
N ASN A 111 0.40 -14.98 -6.96
CA ASN A 111 0.68 -16.39 -6.65
C ASN A 111 -0.37 -17.36 -7.22
N GLN A 112 -1.38 -16.87 -7.92
CA GLN A 112 -2.33 -17.72 -8.61
C GLN A 112 -1.68 -18.36 -9.84
N THR A 113 -2.06 -19.61 -10.14
CA THR A 113 -1.58 -20.34 -11.33
C THR A 113 -2.32 -19.97 -12.61
N ASP A 114 -3.56 -19.49 -12.48
CA ASP A 114 -4.45 -19.10 -13.58
C ASP A 114 -4.90 -17.66 -13.34
N GLN A 115 -3.95 -16.74 -13.49
CA GLN A 115 -4.17 -15.33 -13.18
C GLN A 115 -5.11 -14.71 -14.23
N PRO A 116 -6.13 -13.94 -13.82
CA PRO A 116 -6.84 -13.11 -14.77
C PRO A 116 -5.88 -12.11 -15.42
N THR A 117 -6.26 -11.51 -16.55
CA THR A 117 -5.43 -10.44 -17.15
C THR A 117 -5.28 -9.26 -16.19
N ILE A 118 -4.23 -8.48 -16.38
CA ILE A 118 -3.94 -7.34 -15.50
C ILE A 118 -5.07 -6.31 -15.51
N GLU A 119 -5.78 -6.13 -16.63
CA GLU A 119 -6.94 -5.25 -16.73
C GLU A 119 -8.13 -5.75 -15.90
N LYS A 120 -8.38 -7.07 -15.93
CA LYS A 120 -9.43 -7.69 -15.10
C LYS A 120 -9.09 -7.60 -13.62
N TRP A 121 -7.81 -7.78 -13.27
CA TRP A 121 -7.30 -7.56 -11.92
C TRP A 121 -7.53 -6.12 -11.47
N PHE A 122 -7.14 -5.13 -12.27
CA PHE A 122 -7.36 -3.72 -11.93
C PHE A 122 -8.83 -3.35 -11.86
N THR A 123 -9.69 -3.95 -12.69
CA THR A 123 -11.15 -3.76 -12.60
C THR A 123 -11.70 -4.30 -11.28
N TYR A 124 -11.21 -5.47 -10.83
CA TYR A 124 -11.53 -6.01 -9.52
C TYR A 124 -11.08 -5.07 -8.39
N MET A 125 -9.83 -4.59 -8.46
CA MET A 125 -9.28 -3.70 -7.44
C MET A 125 -10.03 -2.37 -7.35
N ASP A 126 -10.41 -1.76 -8.48
CA ASP A 126 -11.24 -0.55 -8.49
C ASP A 126 -12.58 -0.78 -7.79
N LYS A 127 -13.21 -1.92 -8.06
CA LYS A 127 -14.52 -2.25 -7.51
C LYS A 127 -14.47 -2.52 -6.01
N GLU A 128 -13.52 -3.34 -5.57
CA GLU A 128 -13.47 -3.79 -4.17
C GLU A 128 -12.75 -2.79 -3.26
N TYR A 129 -11.73 -2.11 -3.76
CA TYR A 129 -10.84 -1.25 -2.97
C TYR A 129 -10.87 0.22 -3.39
N GLY A 130 -11.55 0.61 -4.47
CA GLY A 130 -11.69 2.02 -4.86
C GLY A 130 -12.35 2.89 -3.79
N ILE A 131 -13.10 2.28 -2.88
CA ILE A 131 -13.75 2.94 -1.75
C ILE A 131 -12.77 3.60 -0.77
N ILE A 132 -11.51 3.15 -0.70
CA ILE A 132 -10.52 3.71 0.23
C ILE A 132 -10.20 5.18 -0.05
N PHE A 133 -10.57 5.69 -1.22
CA PHE A 133 -10.34 7.09 -1.62
C PHE A 133 -11.58 7.97 -1.43
N ASP A 134 -12.74 7.40 -1.07
CA ASP A 134 -14.01 8.11 -0.90
C ASP A 134 -14.29 8.34 0.58
N PHE A 135 -13.68 9.39 1.13
CA PHE A 135 -13.81 9.70 2.56
C PHE A 135 -15.23 10.12 2.96
N ASP A 136 -15.98 10.76 2.05
CA ASP A 136 -17.36 11.17 2.31
C ASP A 136 -18.27 9.94 2.47
N TYR A 137 -18.09 8.93 1.61
CA TYR A 137 -18.78 7.65 1.76
C TYR A 137 -18.35 6.92 3.05
N LEU A 138 -17.05 6.81 3.30
CA LEU A 138 -16.53 6.13 4.50
C LEU A 138 -17.11 6.72 5.80
N LEU A 139 -17.22 8.05 5.87
CA LEU A 139 -17.74 8.77 7.03
C LEU A 139 -19.28 8.71 7.15
N SER A 140 -20.00 8.49 6.05
CA SER A 140 -21.47 8.47 6.05
C SER A 140 -22.08 7.07 6.13
N HIS A 141 -21.28 6.00 6.00
CA HIS A 141 -21.80 4.64 5.90
C HIS A 141 -21.71 3.84 7.22
N PRO A 142 -22.79 3.16 7.67
CA PRO A 142 -22.83 2.45 8.95
C PRO A 142 -21.78 1.34 9.14
N ASP A 143 -21.43 0.64 8.06
CA ASP A 143 -20.47 -0.47 8.10
C ASP A 143 -19.01 0.01 8.13
N TRP A 144 -18.77 1.31 7.97
CA TRP A 144 -17.43 1.91 7.90
C TRP A 144 -17.17 2.82 9.11
N CYS A 145 -17.09 4.14 8.89
CA CYS A 145 -16.62 5.10 9.88
C CYS A 145 -17.73 6.01 10.44
N LEU A 146 -18.99 5.77 10.11
CA LEU A 146 -20.11 6.55 10.67
C LEU A 146 -20.13 6.46 12.20
N GLY A 147 -20.04 7.60 12.88
CA GLY A 147 -19.97 7.70 14.34
C GLY A 147 -18.65 7.18 14.93
N LYS A 148 -17.62 6.99 14.09
CA LYS A 148 -16.26 6.59 14.44
C LYS A 148 -15.25 7.43 13.66
N GLU A 149 -15.53 8.71 13.49
CA GLU A 149 -14.74 9.65 12.70
C GLU A 149 -13.28 9.68 13.17
N ASP A 150 -13.06 9.62 14.50
CA ASP A 150 -11.73 9.54 15.13
C ASP A 150 -10.94 8.27 14.79
N SER A 151 -11.61 7.22 14.29
CA SER A 151 -10.96 5.98 13.85
C SER A 151 -10.49 6.03 12.40
N LEU A 152 -10.94 7.01 11.62
CA LEU A 152 -10.56 7.14 10.22
C LEU A 152 -9.13 7.67 10.13
N LYS A 153 -8.18 6.74 9.97
CA LYS A 153 -6.78 7.06 9.75
C LYS A 153 -6.48 7.20 8.26
N LYS A 154 -5.83 8.30 7.89
CA LYS A 154 -5.40 8.56 6.52
C LYS A 154 -3.92 8.21 6.34
N GLN A 155 -3.62 7.62 5.19
CA GLN A 155 -2.28 7.55 4.64
C GLN A 155 -2.32 8.11 3.23
N GLY A 156 -1.25 8.77 2.81
CA GLY A 156 -1.16 9.36 1.48
C GLY A 156 -0.06 8.71 0.66
N VAL A 157 -0.19 8.83 -0.65
CA VAL A 157 0.90 8.60 -1.59
C VAL A 157 1.18 9.87 -2.37
N ILE A 158 2.46 10.13 -2.60
CA ILE A 158 2.96 11.22 -3.43
C ILE A 158 3.96 10.66 -4.45
N GLY A 159 4.05 11.33 -5.60
CA GLY A 159 5.05 11.03 -6.63
C GLY A 159 6.41 11.62 -6.29
N ARG A 160 7.12 12.11 -7.30
CA ARG A 160 8.44 12.74 -7.12
C ARG A 160 8.33 13.99 -6.26
N ILE A 161 9.26 14.15 -5.32
CA ILE A 161 9.30 15.27 -4.37
C ILE A 161 10.60 16.07 -4.60
N PRO A 162 10.52 17.32 -5.10
CA PRO A 162 11.70 18.18 -5.19
C PRO A 162 12.26 18.57 -3.82
N LEU A 163 13.58 18.73 -3.72
CA LEU A 163 14.28 19.04 -2.47
C LEU A 163 13.84 20.36 -1.85
N SER A 164 13.40 21.31 -2.69
CA SER A 164 12.87 22.62 -2.29
C SER A 164 11.65 22.54 -1.36
N HIS A 165 10.93 21.42 -1.35
CA HIS A 165 9.77 21.21 -0.49
C HIS A 165 10.12 20.70 0.91
N VAL A 166 11.38 20.34 1.17
CA VAL A 166 11.82 19.86 2.49
C VAL A 166 11.98 21.05 3.44
N LYS A 167 11.21 21.06 4.54
CA LYS A 167 11.28 22.09 5.59
C LYS A 167 12.12 21.67 6.78
N LYS A 168 12.13 20.37 7.12
CA LYS A 168 12.85 19.85 8.28
C LYS A 168 13.25 18.40 8.06
N VAL A 169 14.37 18.02 8.66
CA VAL A 169 14.89 16.65 8.67
C VAL A 169 15.15 16.24 10.11
N GLN A 170 14.52 15.15 10.54
CA GLN A 170 14.71 14.58 11.88
C GLN A 170 15.28 13.18 11.77
N ARG A 171 16.47 12.96 12.35
CA ARG A 171 17.15 11.66 12.33
C ARG A 171 16.74 10.81 13.52
N PHE A 172 16.61 9.51 13.28
CA PHE A 172 16.37 8.53 14.34
C PHE A 172 16.95 7.17 13.96
N ARG A 173 16.90 6.23 14.92
CA ARG A 173 17.25 4.83 14.70
C ARG A 173 16.00 3.97 14.82
N ALA A 174 15.75 3.14 13.82
CA ALA A 174 14.63 2.20 13.84
C ALA A 174 14.73 1.25 15.04
N LYS A 175 13.57 0.87 15.57
CA LYS A 175 13.43 -0.04 16.70
C LYS A 175 12.96 -1.39 16.21
N GLU A 176 13.51 -2.46 16.80
CA GLU A 176 13.09 -3.81 16.48
C GLU A 176 11.61 -4.00 16.80
N GLY A 177 10.86 -4.54 15.83
CA GLY A 177 9.60 -5.17 16.15
C GLY A 177 9.90 -6.54 16.74
N LYS A 178 9.72 -6.72 18.06
CA LYS A 178 9.96 -7.97 18.82
C LYS A 178 9.36 -9.27 18.21
N ASN A 179 8.58 -9.20 17.13
CA ASN A 179 7.87 -10.33 16.52
C ASN A 179 7.98 -10.44 14.98
N PHE A 180 8.80 -9.65 14.28
CA PHE A 180 8.86 -9.71 12.80
C PHE A 180 10.16 -10.28 12.21
N ILE A 181 11.23 -10.38 13.00
CA ILE A 181 12.51 -10.92 12.55
C ILE A 181 12.70 -12.31 13.15
N GLY A 182 11.82 -13.24 12.78
CA GLY A 182 12.38 -14.51 12.35
C GLY A 182 12.87 -14.25 10.95
N SER A 183 14.17 -14.42 10.67
CA SER A 183 14.61 -14.75 9.32
C SER A 183 13.55 -15.65 8.70
N ARG A 184 13.00 -15.28 7.53
CA ARG A 184 12.00 -16.11 6.83
C ARG A 184 12.56 -17.53 6.82
N SER A 185 12.08 -18.39 7.73
CA SER A 185 12.69 -19.71 7.86
C SER A 185 12.39 -20.47 6.58
N ASP A 186 13.19 -21.46 6.22
CA ASP A 186 12.89 -22.34 5.07
C ASP A 186 11.48 -22.95 5.20
N ASN A 187 10.99 -23.06 6.44
CA ASN A 187 9.66 -23.48 6.77
C ASN A 187 8.55 -22.45 6.46
N TRP A 188 8.87 -21.17 6.27
CA TRP A 188 7.94 -20.14 5.81
C TRP A 188 7.63 -20.32 4.32
N GLU A 189 8.63 -20.62 3.48
CA GLU A 189 8.41 -20.90 2.06
C GLU A 189 7.54 -22.16 1.88
N ASN A 190 7.83 -23.22 2.62
CA ASN A 190 7.00 -24.44 2.61
C ASN A 190 5.57 -24.17 3.13
N ARG A 191 5.42 -23.38 4.21
CA ARG A 191 4.09 -22.97 4.70
C ARG A 191 3.37 -22.06 3.69
N ARG A 192 4.10 -21.21 2.97
CA ARG A 192 3.59 -20.32 1.92
C ARG A 192 3.10 -21.13 0.72
N GLU A 193 3.90 -22.04 0.20
CA GLU A 193 3.48 -22.95 -0.87
C GLU A 193 2.22 -23.72 -0.47
N ASN A 194 2.17 -24.24 0.77
CA ASN A 194 1.00 -24.97 1.25
C ASN A 194 -0.24 -24.06 1.41
N ARG A 195 -0.08 -22.80 1.79
CA ARG A 195 -1.20 -21.83 1.78
C ARG A 195 -1.67 -21.53 0.36
N ILE A 196 -0.75 -21.27 -0.57
CA ILE A 196 -1.08 -21.00 -1.98
C ILE A 196 -1.81 -22.21 -2.58
N LYS A 197 -1.30 -23.42 -2.39
CA LYS A 197 -1.96 -24.68 -2.82
C LYS A 197 -3.36 -24.80 -2.23
N ASN A 198 -3.54 -24.48 -0.94
CA ASN A 198 -4.85 -24.51 -0.30
C ASN A 198 -5.81 -23.43 -0.81
N MET A 199 -5.33 -22.22 -1.07
CA MET A 199 -6.14 -21.13 -1.63
C MET A 199 -6.58 -21.46 -3.05
N ASN A 200 -5.66 -21.90 -3.91
CA ASN A 200 -5.98 -22.33 -5.29
C ASN A 200 -6.98 -23.49 -5.30
N ARG A 201 -6.86 -24.44 -4.36
CA ARG A 201 -7.85 -25.52 -4.17
C ARG A 201 -9.24 -24.99 -3.81
N LYS A 202 -9.32 -24.01 -2.89
CA LYS A 202 -10.61 -23.38 -2.51
C LYS A 202 -11.20 -22.61 -3.69
N LEU A 203 -10.38 -21.89 -4.45
CA LEU A 203 -10.83 -21.13 -5.62
C LEU A 203 -11.41 -22.05 -6.70
N ARG A 204 -10.73 -23.16 -7.03
CA ARG A 204 -11.24 -24.19 -7.96
C ARG A 204 -12.61 -24.69 -7.54
N LYS A 205 -12.77 -25.08 -6.27
CA LYS A 205 -14.07 -25.53 -5.73
C LYS A 205 -15.16 -24.46 -5.86
N ARG A 206 -14.82 -23.18 -5.63
CA ARG A 206 -15.77 -22.06 -5.75
C ARG A 206 -16.19 -21.84 -7.20
N ASN A 207 -15.24 -21.90 -8.14
CA ASN A 207 -15.49 -21.76 -9.57
C ASN A 207 -16.32 -22.93 -10.12
N GLU A 208 -16.02 -24.17 -9.73
CA GLU A 208 -16.83 -25.35 -10.06
C GLU A 208 -18.27 -25.20 -9.54
N LYS A 209 -18.43 -24.74 -8.29
CA LYS A 209 -19.76 -24.50 -7.72
C LYS A 209 -20.52 -23.42 -8.50
N ARG A 210 -19.87 -22.31 -8.86
CA ARG A 210 -20.47 -21.25 -9.68
C ARG A 210 -20.88 -21.78 -11.06
N LYS A 211 -20.03 -22.57 -11.72
CA LYS A 211 -20.30 -23.16 -13.03
C LYS A 211 -21.52 -24.10 -12.98
N ARG A 212 -21.62 -24.97 -11.96
CA ARG A 212 -22.78 -25.84 -11.75
C ARG A 212 -24.09 -25.07 -11.50
N VAL A 213 -24.02 -23.94 -10.79
CA VAL A 213 -25.20 -23.08 -10.59
C VAL A 213 -25.61 -22.41 -11.91
N GLN A 214 -24.65 -21.94 -12.69
CA GLN A 214 -24.89 -21.31 -13.99
C GLN A 214 -25.49 -22.31 -15.01
N GLU A 215 -24.98 -23.55 -15.05
CA GLU A 215 -25.52 -24.63 -15.88
C GLU A 215 -26.96 -25.02 -15.49
N ARG A 216 -27.33 -24.92 -14.20
CA ARG A 216 -28.71 -25.15 -13.75
C ARG A 216 -29.65 -24.01 -14.14
N LEU A 217 -29.17 -22.77 -14.14
CA LEU A 217 -29.95 -21.60 -14.53
C LEU A 217 -30.21 -21.52 -16.04
N ILE A 218 -29.35 -22.13 -16.87
CA ILE A 218 -29.52 -22.18 -18.33
C ILE A 218 -30.45 -23.33 -18.77
N ARG A 219 -30.69 -24.32 -17.90
CA ARG A 219 -31.54 -25.49 -18.18
C ARG A 219 -33.01 -25.33 -17.72
N ASN A 220 -33.33 -24.23 -17.03
CA ASN A 220 -34.69 -23.81 -16.66
C ASN A 220 -35.09 -22.63 -17.53
#